data_AF-A0A1D6VYE1-F1
#
_entry.id   AF-A0A1D6VYE1-F1
#
_cell.length_a   1.000
_cell.length_b   1.000
_cell.length_c   1.000
_cell.angle_alpha   90.00
_cell.angle_beta   90.00
_cell.angle_gamma   90.00
#
_symmetry.space_group_name_H-M   'P 1'
#
loop_
_entity.id
_entity.type
_entity.pdbx_description
1 polymer ?
#
loop_
_entity_poly.entity_id
_entity_poly.type
_entity_poly.pdbx_seq_one_letter_code
_entity_poly.pdbx_strand_id
1 'polypeptide(L)'
;SGNISLLCDVLVREVRDLTGYDRVMAYKFHEDEHGEVISECRRSDLEPYLGLHYPATDIPQASRFMFMKNKVRLVCDCAAQPVKVIQDKRLTQTLSLCGSTLRAPHGCHAQYMSNMGSIASLVMSVTISENDEDDSGSGQQQKGRKLWGLVVCHHCSPRFVPFPLRYACEFLMQVFAIQLNKEVELAAQTREKHILRTQTLLCDMLLRDAPVGIFTQSP
;
A
#
# COMPACT_ATOMS: atom_id res chain seq x y z
N SER A 1 -10.25 8.85 -17.05
CA SER A 1 -8.97 8.72 -16.33
C SER A 1 -8.92 9.79 -15.26
N GLY A 2 -8.16 9.58 -14.19
CA GLY A 2 -7.96 10.53 -13.11
C GLY A 2 -8.67 10.20 -11.79
N ASN A 3 -9.20 8.99 -11.60
CA ASN A 3 -9.91 8.63 -10.37
C ASN A 3 -9.29 7.39 -9.68
N ILE A 4 -8.21 7.64 -8.94
CA ILE A 4 -7.53 6.63 -8.11
C ILE A 4 -8.50 6.03 -7.08
N SER A 5 -9.40 6.85 -6.52
CA SER A 5 -10.43 6.38 -5.58
C SER A 5 -11.33 5.31 -6.21
N LEU A 6 -11.86 5.55 -7.41
CA LEU A 6 -12.67 4.55 -8.13
C LEU A 6 -11.87 3.28 -8.42
N LEU A 7 -10.59 3.41 -8.79
CA LEU A 7 -9.72 2.26 -9.04
C LEU A 7 -9.55 1.41 -7.76
N CYS A 8 -9.31 2.06 -6.62
CA CYS A 8 -9.23 1.39 -5.32
C CYS A 8 -10.58 0.75 -4.93
N ASP A 9 -11.71 1.44 -5.15
CA ASP A 9 -13.05 0.94 -4.82
C ASP A 9 -13.43 -0.31 -5.62
N VAL A 10 -13.04 -0.37 -6.89
CA VAL A 10 -13.19 -1.59 -7.70
C VAL A 10 -12.27 -2.68 -7.16
N LEU A 11 -10.99 -2.37 -6.91
CA LEU A 11 -10.01 -3.34 -6.43
C LEU A 11 -10.45 -4.05 -5.15
N VAL A 12 -10.88 -3.29 -4.14
CA VAL A 12 -11.27 -3.87 -2.84
C VAL A 12 -12.52 -4.74 -2.96
N ARG A 13 -13.44 -4.42 -3.88
CA ARG A 13 -14.62 -5.26 -4.17
C ARG A 13 -14.23 -6.56 -4.86
N GLU A 14 -13.44 -6.49 -5.92
CA GLU A 14 -12.98 -7.69 -6.64
C GLU A 14 -12.18 -8.62 -5.74
N VAL A 15 -11.26 -8.08 -4.93
CA VAL A 15 -10.49 -8.89 -3.97
C VAL A 15 -11.40 -9.51 -2.92
N ARG A 16 -12.41 -8.79 -2.41
CA ARG A 16 -13.36 -9.35 -1.45
C ARG A 16 -14.17 -10.48 -2.06
N ASP A 17 -14.68 -10.32 -3.28
CA ASP A 17 -15.48 -11.33 -3.96
C ASP A 17 -14.64 -12.58 -4.30
N LEU A 18 -13.38 -12.39 -4.70
CA LEU A 18 -12.44 -13.48 -4.94
C LEU A 18 -12.08 -14.25 -3.66
N THR A 19 -11.81 -13.54 -2.56
CA THR A 19 -11.18 -14.12 -1.36
C THR A 19 -12.17 -14.45 -0.25
N GLY A 20 -13.34 -13.82 -0.23
CA GLY A 20 -14.39 -13.98 0.78
C GLY A 20 -14.01 -13.49 2.18
N TYR A 21 -13.05 -12.56 2.31
CA TYR A 21 -12.75 -11.92 3.59
C TYR A 21 -13.89 -10.99 4.04
N ASP A 22 -14.00 -10.76 5.34
CA ASP A 22 -15.09 -9.92 5.87
C ASP A 22 -14.85 -8.45 5.57
N ARG A 23 -13.59 -8.04 5.49
CA ARG A 23 -13.14 -6.67 5.19
C ARG A 23 -11.95 -6.74 4.26
N VAL A 24 -11.95 -5.90 3.23
CA VAL A 24 -10.82 -5.67 2.32
C VAL A 24 -10.63 -4.16 2.17
N MET A 25 -9.39 -3.71 2.30
CA MET A 25 -9.05 -2.29 2.34
C MET A 25 -7.85 -1.99 1.45
N ALA A 26 -7.86 -0.82 0.81
CA ALA A 26 -6.65 -0.22 0.25
C ALA A 26 -6.03 0.71 1.31
N TYR A 27 -4.83 0.37 1.74
CA TYR A 27 -4.05 1.09 2.74
C TYR A 27 -2.88 1.81 2.05
N LYS A 28 -2.92 3.14 1.99
CA LYS A 28 -1.88 3.95 1.32
C LYS A 28 -0.86 4.44 2.34
N PHE A 29 0.42 4.35 2.00
CA PHE A 29 1.47 5.00 2.77
C PHE A 29 1.60 6.47 2.35
N HIS A 30 1.81 7.34 3.34
CA HIS A 30 2.11 8.76 3.15
C HIS A 30 3.62 9.02 3.27
N GLU A 31 4.02 10.26 3.03
CA GLU A 31 5.44 10.67 2.93
C GLU A 31 6.21 10.48 4.24
N ASP A 32 5.57 10.74 5.38
CA ASP A 32 6.07 10.52 6.74
C ASP A 32 5.89 9.06 7.22
N GLU A 33 5.66 8.14 6.28
CA GLU A 33 5.52 6.71 6.50
C GLU A 33 4.27 6.26 7.28
N HIS A 34 3.40 7.15 7.77
CA HIS A 34 2.11 6.70 8.31
C HIS A 34 1.22 6.17 7.18
N GLY A 35 0.11 5.50 7.49
CA GLY A 35 -0.81 5.10 6.43
C GLY A 35 -2.27 5.31 6.74
N GLU A 36 -3.05 5.28 5.67
CA GLU A 36 -4.46 5.66 5.65
C GLU A 36 -5.26 4.61 4.88
N VAL A 37 -6.44 4.27 5.39
CA VAL A 37 -7.41 3.47 4.64
C VAL A 37 -8.18 4.37 3.67
N ILE A 38 -7.82 4.33 2.39
CA ILE A 38 -8.39 5.20 1.35
C ILE A 38 -9.58 4.60 0.61
N SER A 39 -9.79 3.29 0.74
CA SER A 39 -10.94 2.57 0.19
C SER A 39 -11.18 1.29 0.99
N GLU A 40 -12.44 0.90 1.12
CA GLU A 40 -12.85 -0.23 1.94
C GLU A 40 -14.10 -0.91 1.37
N CYS A 41 -14.09 -2.24 1.35
CA CYS A 41 -15.28 -3.06 1.17
C CYS A 41 -15.38 -4.04 2.34
N ARG A 42 -16.48 -3.99 3.08
CA ARG A 42 -16.66 -4.75 4.33
C ARG A 42 -18.04 -5.37 4.45
N ARG A 43 -18.17 -6.35 5.34
CA ARG A 43 -19.44 -6.84 5.86
C ARG A 43 -20.15 -5.72 6.61
N SER A 44 -21.47 -5.63 6.45
CA SER A 44 -22.28 -4.48 6.85
C SER A 44 -22.31 -4.22 8.36
N ASP A 45 -22.14 -5.27 9.16
CA ASP A 45 -22.14 -5.27 10.63
C ASP A 45 -20.83 -4.78 11.28
N LEU A 46 -19.75 -4.66 10.51
CA LEU A 46 -18.44 -4.26 11.06
C LEU A 46 -18.26 -2.74 11.09
N GLU A 47 -17.57 -2.17 12.08
CA GLU A 47 -17.27 -0.73 12.08
C GLU A 47 -16.37 -0.34 10.89
N PRO A 48 -16.63 0.76 10.16
CA PRO A 48 -15.80 1.17 9.03
C PRO A 48 -14.41 1.65 9.49
N TYR A 49 -13.37 1.32 8.71
CA TYR A 49 -12.01 1.86 8.92
C TYR A 49 -11.64 2.93 7.89
N LEU A 50 -12.49 3.17 6.90
CA LEU A 50 -12.30 4.18 5.86
C LEU A 50 -11.97 5.56 6.46
N GLY A 51 -10.88 6.19 5.97
CA GLY A 51 -10.40 7.49 6.40
C GLY A 51 -9.58 7.49 7.70
N LEU A 52 -9.42 6.34 8.37
CA LEU A 52 -8.57 6.26 9.55
C LEU A 52 -7.09 6.24 9.17
N HIS A 53 -6.29 6.99 9.94
CA HIS A 53 -4.84 7.04 9.84
C HIS A 53 -4.21 6.22 10.96
N TYR A 54 -3.13 5.51 10.62
CA TYR A 54 -2.40 4.63 11.52
C TYR A 54 -0.92 5.01 11.54
N PRO A 55 -0.27 4.99 12.71
CA PRO A 55 1.10 5.44 12.86
C PRO A 55 2.07 4.56 12.07
N ALA A 56 3.18 5.15 11.63
CA ALA A 56 4.21 4.44 10.86
C ALA A 56 4.76 3.19 11.58
N THR A 57 4.73 3.21 12.93
CA THR A 57 5.22 2.14 13.81
C THR A 57 4.40 0.86 13.74
N ASP A 58 3.14 0.91 13.29
CA ASP A 58 2.29 -0.28 13.16
C ASP A 58 2.83 -1.25 12.10
N ILE A 59 3.51 -0.72 11.07
CA ILE A 59 4.19 -1.49 10.03
C ILE A 59 5.66 -1.08 10.00
N PRO A 60 6.54 -1.74 10.77
CA PRO A 60 7.96 -1.41 10.81
C PRO A 60 8.62 -1.44 9.43
N GLN A 61 9.67 -0.63 9.23
CA GLN A 61 10.41 -0.56 7.97
C GLN A 61 10.90 -1.93 7.47
N ALA A 62 11.34 -2.81 8.38
CA ALA A 62 11.73 -4.18 8.04
C ALA A 62 10.57 -4.99 7.41
N SER A 63 9.34 -4.81 7.89
CA SER A 63 8.14 -5.43 7.32
C SER A 63 7.82 -4.87 5.94
N ARG A 64 7.93 -3.54 5.75
CA ARG A 64 7.74 -2.89 4.44
C ARG A 64 8.74 -3.40 3.41
N PHE A 65 10.00 -3.51 3.79
CA PHE A 65 11.03 -4.09 2.95
C PHE A 65 10.75 -5.57 2.62
N MET A 66 10.24 -6.34 3.57
CA MET A 66 9.80 -7.71 3.29
C MET A 66 8.63 -7.76 2.30
N PHE A 67 7.72 -6.79 2.30
CA PHE A 67 6.61 -6.70 1.34
C PHE A 67 7.06 -6.34 -0.08
N MET A 68 8.23 -5.71 -0.23
CA MET A 68 8.86 -5.53 -1.54
C MET A 68 9.37 -6.85 -2.13
N LYS A 69 9.82 -7.78 -1.28
CA LYS A 69 10.33 -9.11 -1.70
C LYS A 69 9.22 -10.16 -1.80
N ASN A 70 8.31 -10.16 -0.83
CA ASN A 70 7.23 -11.14 -0.70
C ASN A 70 5.90 -10.41 -0.82
N LYS A 71 5.32 -10.45 -2.01
CA LYS A 71 4.18 -9.61 -2.36
C LYS A 71 2.87 -10.03 -1.73
N VAL A 72 2.75 -11.28 -1.28
CA VAL A 72 1.54 -11.82 -0.67
C VAL A 72 1.88 -12.51 0.65
N ARG A 73 1.17 -12.16 1.71
CA ARG A 73 1.33 -12.75 3.04
C ARG A 73 -0.02 -13.17 3.62
N LEU A 74 -0.12 -14.44 4.01
CA LEU A 74 -1.29 -15.01 4.65
C LEU A 74 -0.99 -15.32 6.12
N VAL A 75 -1.93 -14.96 7.00
CA VAL A 75 -2.03 -15.43 8.39
C VAL A 75 -3.42 -16.02 8.53
N CYS A 76 -3.51 -17.34 8.75
CA CYS A 76 -4.80 -18.01 8.78
C CYS A 76 -5.54 -17.81 10.10
N ASP A 77 -4.78 -17.70 11.19
CA ASP A 77 -5.25 -17.53 12.55
C ASP A 77 -4.11 -16.91 13.37
N CYS A 78 -4.33 -15.74 13.97
CA CYS A 78 -3.35 -15.09 14.83
C CYS A 78 -3.25 -15.70 16.23
N ALA A 79 -4.26 -16.45 16.67
CA ALA A 79 -4.28 -17.14 17.96
C ALA A 79 -3.68 -18.56 17.89
N ALA A 80 -3.43 -19.08 16.68
CA ALA A 80 -2.82 -20.39 16.49
C ALA A 80 -1.39 -20.43 17.06
N GLN A 81 -1.09 -21.50 17.79
CA GLN A 81 0.24 -21.71 18.39
C GLN A 81 1.29 -21.93 17.29
N PRO A 82 2.38 -21.12 17.26
CA PRO A 82 3.46 -21.32 16.29
C PRO A 82 4.14 -22.67 16.45
N VAL A 83 4.40 -23.35 15.33
CA VAL A 83 5.10 -24.64 15.32
C VAL A 83 6.60 -24.43 15.14
N LYS A 84 7.40 -25.01 16.04
CA LYS A 84 8.86 -24.91 16.00
C LYS A 84 9.43 -25.71 14.83
N VAL A 85 10.27 -25.08 14.03
CA VAL A 85 11.07 -25.75 12.98
C VAL A 85 12.24 -26.48 13.64
N ILE A 86 12.37 -27.77 13.35
CA ILE A 86 13.54 -28.57 13.75
C ILE A 86 14.61 -28.41 12.68
N GLN A 87 15.80 -27.98 13.09
CA GLN A 87 16.92 -27.71 12.18
C GLN A 87 18.17 -28.49 12.64
N ASP A 88 19.04 -28.82 11.70
CA ASP A 88 20.29 -29.51 11.98
C ASP A 88 21.22 -28.63 12.83
N LYS A 89 21.83 -29.20 13.88
CA LYS A 89 22.76 -28.49 14.77
C LYS A 89 24.03 -28.01 14.07
N ARG A 90 24.35 -28.56 12.89
CA ARG A 90 25.50 -28.16 12.06
C ARG A 90 25.28 -26.81 11.37
N LEU A 91 24.06 -26.30 11.30
CA LEU A 91 23.79 -24.97 10.77
C LEU A 91 24.32 -23.90 11.72
N THR A 92 25.15 -23.00 11.18
CA THR A 92 25.74 -21.89 11.95
C THR A 92 24.73 -20.82 12.34
N GLN A 93 23.57 -20.78 11.67
CA GLN A 93 22.50 -19.83 11.92
C GLN A 93 21.13 -20.47 11.67
N THR A 94 20.09 -19.85 12.21
CA THR A 94 18.71 -20.26 11.97
C THR A 94 18.33 -20.11 10.50
N LEU A 95 17.54 -21.06 9.99
CA LEU A 95 16.98 -20.98 8.64
C LEU A 95 16.19 -19.68 8.43
N SER A 96 16.46 -18.99 7.33
CA SER A 96 15.67 -17.82 6.95
C SER A 96 14.34 -18.27 6.35
N LEU A 97 13.25 -17.91 7.02
CA LEU A 97 11.88 -18.20 6.57
C LEU A 97 11.23 -17.00 5.88
N CYS A 98 11.98 -15.97 5.52
CA CYS A 98 11.43 -14.72 4.97
C CYS A 98 10.52 -14.94 3.76
N GLY A 99 10.85 -15.90 2.87
CA GLY A 99 10.05 -16.27 1.70
C GLY A 99 9.04 -17.40 1.92
N SER A 100 8.92 -17.93 3.14
CA SER A 100 7.97 -19.01 3.42
C SER A 100 6.56 -18.44 3.56
N THR A 101 5.62 -19.03 2.82
CA THR A 101 4.18 -18.68 2.90
C THR A 101 3.54 -19.07 4.23
N LEU A 102 4.18 -19.95 5.00
CA LEU A 102 3.73 -20.44 6.30
C LEU A 102 4.46 -19.77 7.47
N ARG A 103 5.26 -18.72 7.21
CA ARG A 103 6.00 -18.01 8.26
C ARG A 103 5.02 -17.43 9.29
N ALA A 104 5.18 -17.83 10.55
CA ALA A 104 4.38 -17.33 11.66
C ALA A 104 4.48 -15.80 11.81
N PRO A 105 3.40 -15.11 12.22
CA PRO A 105 3.48 -13.70 12.60
C PRO A 105 4.39 -13.50 13.81
N HIS A 106 5.03 -12.34 13.89
CA HIS A 106 5.72 -11.92 15.11
C HIS A 106 4.67 -11.68 16.22
N GLY A 107 5.00 -12.01 17.48
CA GLY A 107 4.06 -11.96 18.61
C GLY A 107 3.36 -10.60 18.79
N CYS A 108 4.09 -9.50 18.63
CA CYS A 108 3.51 -8.15 18.66
C CYS A 108 2.40 -7.97 17.60
N HIS A 109 2.62 -8.46 16.38
CA HIS A 109 1.62 -8.34 15.32
C HIS A 109 0.46 -9.34 15.50
N ALA A 110 0.71 -10.52 16.05
CA ALA A 110 -0.36 -11.46 16.41
C ALA A 110 -1.29 -10.84 17.49
N GLN A 111 -0.72 -10.18 18.50
CA GLN A 111 -1.49 -9.47 19.51
C GLN A 111 -2.22 -8.26 18.92
N TYR A 112 -1.59 -7.50 18.03
CA TYR A 112 -2.24 -6.41 17.30
C TYR A 112 -3.48 -6.88 16.54
N MET A 113 -3.34 -7.99 15.78
CA MET A 113 -4.45 -8.63 15.07
C MET A 113 -5.58 -9.04 16.02
N SER A 114 -5.24 -9.67 17.16
CA SER A 114 -6.22 -10.04 18.18
C SER A 114 -6.95 -8.82 18.75
N ASN A 115 -6.24 -7.72 19.04
CA ASN A 115 -6.82 -6.50 19.59
C ASN A 115 -7.76 -5.81 18.59
N MET A 116 -7.45 -5.91 17.29
CA MET A 116 -8.27 -5.35 16.21
C MET A 116 -9.45 -6.26 15.80
N GLY A 117 -9.52 -7.48 16.33
CA GLY A 117 -10.53 -8.47 15.94
C GLY A 117 -10.30 -9.10 14.55
N SER A 118 -9.08 -8.99 14.01
CA SER A 118 -8.70 -9.58 12.72
C SER A 118 -8.02 -10.94 12.92
N ILE A 119 -8.82 -11.98 13.15
CA ILE A 119 -8.31 -13.33 13.43
C ILE A 119 -7.49 -13.89 12.25
N ALA A 120 -7.96 -13.70 11.02
CA ALA A 120 -7.21 -14.03 9.81
C ALA A 120 -6.88 -12.77 9.01
N SER A 121 -5.75 -12.79 8.30
CA SER A 121 -5.36 -11.69 7.42
C SER A 121 -4.67 -12.17 6.14
N LEU A 122 -5.00 -11.54 5.02
CA LEU A 122 -4.28 -11.64 3.75
C LEU A 122 -3.82 -10.24 3.37
N VAL A 123 -2.51 -10.05 3.22
CA VAL A 123 -1.91 -8.77 2.87
C VAL A 123 -1.20 -8.90 1.54
N MET A 124 -1.42 -7.94 0.65
CA MET A 124 -0.79 -7.88 -0.66
C MET A 124 -0.14 -6.53 -0.90
N SER A 125 1.07 -6.50 -1.44
CA SER A 125 1.80 -5.26 -1.67
C SER A 125 1.47 -4.61 -3.00
N VAL A 126 1.38 -3.29 -2.99
CA VAL A 126 1.21 -2.45 -4.17
C VAL A 126 2.48 -1.64 -4.35
N THR A 127 3.20 -1.90 -5.43
CA THR A 127 4.45 -1.20 -5.75
C THR A 127 4.30 -0.34 -6.99
N ILE A 128 4.73 0.91 -6.91
CA ILE A 128 4.80 1.83 -8.04
C ILE A 128 6.24 2.00 -8.51
N SER A 129 6.42 2.42 -9.75
CA SER A 129 7.73 2.86 -10.23
C SER A 129 8.01 4.26 -9.72
N GLU A 130 9.23 4.52 -9.27
CA GLU A 130 9.71 5.89 -9.04
C GLU A 130 10.65 6.27 -10.19
N ASN A 131 10.49 7.48 -10.72
CA ASN A 131 11.45 8.09 -11.62
C ASN A 131 12.45 8.83 -10.72
N ASP A 132 13.68 8.32 -10.64
CA ASP A 132 14.76 8.90 -9.83
C ASP A 132 15.14 10.29 -10.38
N GLU A 133 14.65 11.39 -9.77
CA GLU A 133 15.23 12.73 -9.94
C GLU A 133 16.05 13.20 -8.72
N ASP A 134 15.94 12.54 -7.57
CA ASP A 134 16.67 12.91 -6.34
C ASP A 134 17.59 11.76 -5.85
N ASP A 135 18.64 11.45 -6.62
CA ASP A 135 19.75 10.59 -6.15
C ASP A 135 20.69 11.41 -5.25
N SER A 136 20.24 11.67 -4.02
CA SER A 136 21.13 12.12 -2.94
C SER A 136 20.74 11.53 -1.60
N GLY A 137 21.01 10.23 -1.41
CA GLY A 137 21.15 9.67 -0.06
C GLY A 137 20.81 8.20 0.14
N SER A 138 21.86 7.38 0.25
CA SER A 138 21.94 6.15 1.05
C SER A 138 21.09 4.92 0.66
N GLY A 139 21.81 3.90 0.17
CA GLY A 139 21.44 2.49 0.34
C GLY A 139 20.90 1.81 -0.91
N GLN A 140 21.36 0.57 -1.15
CA GLN A 140 20.91 -0.32 -2.22
C GLN A 140 19.44 -0.75 -2.04
N GLN A 141 18.48 0.18 -2.12
CA GLN A 141 17.11 -0.17 -2.49
C GLN A 141 17.07 -0.36 -4.01
N GLN A 142 16.24 -1.31 -4.46
CA GLN A 142 16.08 -1.62 -5.88
C GLN A 142 15.66 -0.34 -6.63
N LYS A 143 16.63 0.33 -7.27
CA LYS A 143 16.43 1.61 -7.96
C LYS A 143 15.19 1.55 -8.85
N GLY A 144 14.24 2.45 -8.59
CA GLY A 144 13.02 2.62 -9.38
C GLY A 144 11.74 1.93 -8.91
N ARG A 145 11.66 1.30 -7.72
CA ARG A 145 10.38 0.78 -7.18
C ARG A 145 10.12 1.15 -5.72
N LYS A 146 8.94 1.70 -5.46
CA LYS A 146 8.45 2.08 -4.13
C LYS A 146 7.20 1.31 -3.71
N LEU A 147 7.11 0.98 -2.43
CA LEU A 147 5.88 0.47 -1.81
C LEU A 147 4.88 1.62 -1.66
N TRP A 148 3.89 1.70 -2.54
CA TRP A 148 2.85 2.73 -2.47
C TRP A 148 1.85 2.46 -1.35
N GLY A 149 1.54 1.18 -1.14
CA GLY A 149 0.51 0.79 -0.20
C GLY A 149 0.36 -0.72 -0.11
N LEU A 150 -0.67 -1.14 0.60
CA LEU A 150 -1.06 -2.52 0.79
C LEU A 150 -2.55 -2.68 0.49
N VAL A 151 -2.94 -3.84 -0.04
CA VAL A 151 -4.31 -4.32 0.07
C VAL A 151 -4.38 -5.28 1.25
N VAL A 152 -5.18 -4.93 2.25
CA VAL A 152 -5.26 -5.64 3.53
C VAL A 152 -6.65 -6.25 3.67
N CYS A 153 -6.69 -7.56 3.86
CA CYS A 153 -7.92 -8.30 4.09
C CYS A 153 -7.97 -8.78 5.55
N HIS A 154 -9.10 -8.60 6.23
CA HIS A 154 -9.35 -9.07 7.60
C HIS A 154 -10.58 -9.97 7.65
N HIS A 155 -10.50 -11.03 8.45
CA HIS A 155 -11.61 -11.94 8.73
C HIS A 155 -11.76 -12.11 10.24
N CYS A 156 -13.00 -12.16 10.71
CA CYS A 156 -13.32 -12.30 12.13
C CYS A 156 -13.16 -13.75 12.64
N SER A 157 -12.96 -14.72 11.74
CA SER A 157 -12.68 -16.12 12.06
C SER A 157 -11.44 -16.60 11.31
N PRO A 158 -10.87 -17.77 11.68
CA PRO A 158 -9.79 -18.37 10.91
C PRO A 158 -10.16 -18.54 9.44
N ARG A 159 -9.23 -18.24 8.54
CA ARG A 159 -9.45 -18.34 7.09
C ARG A 159 -8.20 -18.76 6.35
N PHE A 160 -8.34 -19.82 5.57
CA PHE A 160 -7.31 -20.26 4.63
C PHE A 160 -7.76 -19.98 3.19
N VAL A 161 -6.93 -19.29 2.43
CA VAL A 161 -7.12 -19.05 1.00
C VAL A 161 -6.15 -19.93 0.22
N PRO A 162 -6.60 -20.85 -0.66
CA PRO A 162 -5.71 -21.71 -1.44
C PRO A 162 -4.69 -20.95 -2.29
N PHE A 163 -3.51 -21.55 -2.51
CA PHE A 163 -2.44 -20.91 -3.28
C PHE A 163 -2.86 -20.40 -4.67
N PRO A 164 -3.64 -21.15 -5.49
CA PRO A 164 -4.05 -20.65 -6.80
C PRO A 164 -4.82 -19.33 -6.74
N LEU A 165 -5.66 -19.17 -5.72
CA LEU A 165 -6.44 -17.94 -5.52
C LEU A 165 -5.55 -16.79 -5.03
N ARG A 166 -4.55 -17.07 -4.17
CA ARG A 166 -3.54 -16.08 -3.78
C ARG A 166 -2.71 -15.61 -4.98
N TYR A 167 -2.37 -16.53 -5.88
CA TYR A 167 -1.62 -16.22 -7.10
C TYR A 167 -2.47 -15.38 -8.09
N ALA A 168 -3.76 -15.69 -8.22
CA ALA A 168 -4.69 -14.87 -8.98
C ALA A 168 -4.80 -13.44 -8.41
N CYS A 169 -4.87 -13.30 -7.08
CA CYS A 169 -4.85 -11.98 -6.44
C CYS A 169 -3.52 -11.25 -6.66
N GLU A 170 -2.38 -11.96 -6.62
CA GLU A 170 -1.08 -11.36 -6.94
C GLU A 170 -1.07 -10.80 -8.37
N PHE A 171 -1.61 -11.54 -9.34
CA PHE A 171 -1.74 -11.06 -10.71
C PHE A 171 -2.65 -9.82 -10.80
N LEU A 172 -3.79 -9.82 -10.11
CA LEU A 172 -4.67 -8.66 -10.02
C LEU A 172 -3.94 -7.43 -9.45
N MET A 173 -3.10 -7.61 -8.42
CA MET A 173 -2.28 -6.53 -7.86
C MET A 173 -1.27 -5.98 -8.86
N GLN A 174 -0.70 -6.82 -9.74
CA GLN A 174 0.21 -6.36 -10.78
C GLN A 174 -0.51 -5.49 -11.81
N VAL A 175 -1.70 -5.89 -12.25
CA VAL A 175 -2.53 -5.11 -13.17
C VAL A 175 -2.93 -3.77 -12.52
N PHE A 176 -3.37 -3.82 -11.26
CA PHE A 176 -3.69 -2.63 -10.49
C PHE A 176 -2.49 -1.68 -10.37
N ALA A 177 -1.31 -2.20 -10.05
CA ALA A 177 -0.09 -1.40 -9.94
C ALA A 177 0.28 -0.68 -11.25
N ILE A 178 0.11 -1.34 -12.40
CA ILE A 178 0.34 -0.71 -13.72
C ILE A 178 -0.65 0.43 -13.94
N GLN A 179 -1.94 0.21 -13.68
CA GLN A 179 -2.94 1.27 -13.85
C GLN A 179 -2.73 2.42 -12.86
N LEU A 180 -2.37 2.10 -11.62
CA LEU A 180 -2.06 3.09 -10.59
C LEU A 180 -0.85 3.95 -10.97
N ASN A 181 0.24 3.33 -11.45
CA ASN A 181 1.41 4.04 -11.97
C ASN A 181 1.01 5.08 -13.01
N LYS A 182 0.20 4.66 -14.00
CA LYS A 182 -0.28 5.55 -15.06
C LYS A 182 -1.08 6.73 -14.51
N GLU A 183 -1.98 6.49 -13.56
CA GLU A 183 -2.79 7.56 -12.95
C GLU A 183 -1.94 8.52 -12.12
N VAL A 184 -0.94 8.02 -11.39
CA VAL A 184 0.01 8.85 -10.62
C VAL A 184 0.86 9.70 -11.56
N GLU A 185 1.40 9.13 -12.64
CA GLU A 185 2.21 9.84 -13.62
C GLU A 185 1.40 10.93 -14.35
N LEU A 186 0.16 10.63 -14.75
CA LEU A 186 -0.76 11.62 -15.33
C LEU A 186 -1.08 12.76 -14.35
N ALA A 187 -1.25 12.45 -13.06
CA ALA A 187 -1.48 13.47 -12.04
C ALA A 187 -0.25 14.37 -11.87
N ALA A 188 0.96 13.81 -11.87
CA ALA A 188 2.21 14.55 -11.82
C ALA A 188 2.38 15.49 -13.03
N GLN A 189 2.18 14.98 -14.25
CA GLN A 189 2.24 15.78 -15.48
C GLN A 189 1.22 16.92 -15.49
N THR A 190 0.00 16.65 -15.00
CA THR A 190 -1.06 17.68 -14.90
C THR A 190 -0.67 18.77 -13.90
N ARG A 191 -0.08 18.40 -12.76
CA ARG A 191 0.42 19.33 -11.75
C ARG A 191 1.56 20.18 -12.30
N GLU A 192 2.53 19.57 -12.97
CA GLU A 192 3.65 20.28 -13.59
C GLU A 192 3.18 21.30 -14.64
N LYS A 193 2.29 20.88 -15.54
CA LYS A 193 1.67 21.78 -16.53
C LYS A 193 0.93 22.94 -15.87
N HIS A 194 0.23 22.69 -14.76
CA HIS A 194 -0.45 23.74 -14.00
C HIS A 194 0.55 24.73 -13.39
N ILE A 195 1.65 24.24 -12.82
CA ILE A 195 2.73 25.06 -12.27
C ILE A 195 3.33 25.94 -13.38
N LEU A 196 3.70 25.37 -14.52
CA LEU A 196 4.27 26.11 -15.66
C LEU A 196 3.33 27.21 -16.17
N ARG A 197 2.03 26.92 -16.29
CA ARG A 197 1.01 27.91 -16.65
C ARG A 197 0.94 29.04 -15.63
N THR A 198 0.96 28.70 -14.35
CA THR A 198 0.92 29.68 -13.26
C THR A 198 2.19 30.55 -13.26
N GLN A 199 3.36 29.95 -13.48
CA GLN A 199 4.62 30.69 -13.60
C GLN A 199 4.63 31.64 -14.80
N THR A 200 4.12 31.19 -15.95
CA THR A 200 4.02 32.03 -17.15
C THR A 200 3.10 33.22 -16.89
N LEU A 201 1.96 32.99 -16.24
CA LEU A 201 1.04 34.04 -15.84
C LEU A 201 1.69 35.03 -14.85
N LEU A 202 2.40 34.54 -13.84
CA LEU A 202 3.10 35.41 -12.88
C LEU A 202 4.19 36.25 -13.54
N CYS A 203 4.96 35.69 -14.49
CA CYS A 203 5.94 36.42 -15.27
C CYS A 203 5.29 37.54 -16.11
N ASP A 204 4.16 37.26 -16.77
CA ASP A 204 3.40 38.28 -17.50
C ASP A 204 2.94 39.41 -16.57
N MET A 205 2.41 39.07 -15.39
CA MET A 205 1.95 40.05 -14.41
C MET A 205 3.08 40.93 -13.87
N LEU A 206 4.29 40.39 -13.67
CA LEU A 206 5.47 41.16 -13.23
C LEU A 206 5.96 42.16 -14.28
N LEU A 207 5.73 41.90 -15.56
CA LEU A 207 6.11 42.78 -16.67
C LEU A 207 5.09 43.92 -16.90
N ARG A 208 3.99 43.98 -16.16
CA ARG A 208 2.98 45.04 -16.30
C ARG A 208 3.46 46.34 -15.62
N ASP A 209 3.48 47.43 -16.39
CA ASP A 209 4.04 48.74 -15.99
C ASP A 209 3.36 49.42 -14.78
N ALA A 210 2.15 48.98 -14.38
CA ALA A 210 1.41 49.58 -13.28
C ALA A 210 0.84 48.51 -12.32
N PRO A 211 0.94 48.69 -10.99
CA PRO A 211 0.40 47.75 -9.99
C PRO A 211 -1.10 47.47 -10.15
N VAL A 212 -1.85 48.42 -10.71
CA VAL A 212 -3.29 48.30 -10.99
C VAL A 212 -3.57 47.28 -12.11
N GLY A 213 -2.63 47.08 -13.05
CA GLY A 213 -2.74 46.12 -14.15
C GLY A 213 -2.79 44.66 -13.71
N ILE A 214 -2.40 44.35 -12.47
CA ILE A 214 -2.55 43.04 -11.82
C ILE A 214 -4.04 42.69 -11.59
N PHE A 215 -4.88 43.71 -11.33
CA PHE A 215 -6.29 43.51 -10.99
C PHE A 215 -7.26 43.93 -12.10
N THR A 216 -6.85 44.80 -13.03
CA THR A 216 -7.74 45.36 -14.07
C THR A 216 -7.66 44.65 -15.42
N GLN A 217 -6.58 43.91 -15.69
CA GLN A 217 -6.43 43.15 -16.94
C GLN A 217 -6.65 41.67 -16.63
N SER A 218 -7.61 41.06 -17.34
CA SER A 218 -7.86 39.62 -17.23
C SER A 218 -6.62 38.82 -17.64
N PRO A 219 -6.39 37.65 -17.01
CA PRO A 219 -5.28 36.77 -17.35
C PRO A 219 -5.36 36.26 -18.80
#